data_AF-A0A7J2R3D5-F1
#
_entry.id   AF-A0A7J2R3D5-F1
#
_cell.length_a   1.000
_cell.length_b   1.000
_cell.length_c   1.000
_cell.angle_alpha   90.00
_cell.angle_beta   90.00
_cell.angle_gamma   90.00
#
_symmetry.space_group_name_H-M   'P 1'
#
loop_
_entity.id
_entity.type
_entity.pdbx_description
1 polymer ?
#
loop_
_entity_poly.entity_id
_entity_poly.type
_entity_poly.pdbx_seq_one_letter_code
_entity_poly.pdbx_strand_id
1 'polypeptide(L)'
;MSNKNQLIGKWLEIAQNNIWIKQRGSHDPNDDCAFEDPLTIKDFFECKSIKELHSQLIKGNWLLGQPFYFKNLCFINQINAGDEFLVIRDDIEFESITSECFSEQKFEDWVNCVLNASEEQLRRLEYTTEEYEKNWRINKRVLRAATSEKIYKILNN
;
A
#
# COMPACT_ATOMS: atom_id res chain seq x y z
N MET A 1 24.13 11.94 -6.74
CA MET A 1 23.05 10.92 -6.68
C MET A 1 21.76 11.59 -7.10
N SER A 2 20.99 11.01 -8.02
CA SER A 2 19.68 11.55 -8.42
C SER A 2 18.74 11.56 -7.20
N ASN A 3 17.88 12.58 -7.09
CA ASN A 3 16.84 12.71 -6.04
C ASN A 3 16.06 11.39 -5.86
N LYS A 4 15.77 10.72 -6.99
CA LYS A 4 15.15 9.39 -7.04
C LYS A 4 15.85 8.31 -6.19
N ASN A 5 17.18 8.20 -6.26
CA ASN A 5 17.90 7.16 -5.52
C ASN A 5 17.93 7.46 -4.01
N GLN A 6 17.84 8.74 -3.63
CA GLN A 6 17.72 9.13 -2.22
C GLN A 6 16.35 8.72 -1.67
N LEU A 7 15.28 8.97 -2.43
CA LEU A 7 13.93 8.54 -2.08
C LEU A 7 13.81 7.02 -1.94
N ILE A 8 14.31 6.25 -2.91
CA ILE A 8 14.28 4.77 -2.82
C ILE A 8 15.07 4.28 -1.60
N GLY A 9 16.21 4.91 -1.29
CA GLY A 9 16.97 4.60 -0.08
C GLY A 9 16.15 4.84 1.20
N LYS A 10 15.35 5.92 1.24
CA LYS A 10 14.46 6.22 2.37
C LYS A 10 13.30 5.25 2.48
N TRP A 11 12.66 4.89 1.37
CA TRP A 11 11.59 3.90 1.38
C TRP A 11 12.09 2.53 1.81
N LEU A 12 13.30 2.16 1.40
CA LEU A 12 13.95 0.93 1.85
C LEU A 12 14.22 0.95 3.37
N GLU A 13 14.74 2.07 3.89
CA GLU A 13 14.95 2.24 5.34
C GLU A 13 13.63 2.11 6.12
N ILE A 14 12.56 2.73 5.63
CA ILE A 14 11.21 2.62 6.23
C ILE A 14 10.74 1.16 6.20
N ALA A 15 10.83 0.48 5.06
CA ALA A 15 10.42 -0.91 4.90
C ALA A 15 11.19 -1.87 5.84
N GLN A 16 12.50 -1.67 5.98
CA GLN A 16 13.36 -2.51 6.84
C GLN A 16 13.09 -2.31 8.34
N ASN A 17 12.56 -1.15 8.72
CA ASN A 17 12.15 -0.88 10.11
C ASN A 17 10.70 -1.27 10.39
N ASN A 18 9.88 -1.47 9.36
CA ASN A 18 8.48 -1.85 9.50
C ASN A 18 8.34 -3.32 9.93
N ILE A 19 7.63 -3.57 11.04
CA ILE A 19 7.53 -4.91 11.64
C ILE A 19 6.89 -5.96 10.72
N TRP A 20 6.04 -5.55 9.78
CA TRP A 20 5.34 -6.43 8.84
C TRP A 20 6.17 -6.71 7.59
N ILE A 21 6.95 -5.72 7.13
CA ILE A 21 7.69 -5.81 5.85
C ILE A 21 9.12 -6.34 6.05
N LYS A 22 9.75 -6.04 7.19
CA LYS A 22 11.17 -6.33 7.45
C LYS A 22 11.57 -7.79 7.26
N GLN A 23 10.63 -8.70 7.41
CA GLN A 23 10.79 -10.12 7.12
C GLN A 23 9.89 -10.42 5.92
N ARG A 24 10.48 -10.51 4.73
CA ARG A 24 9.76 -10.88 3.52
C ARG A 24 9.46 -12.38 3.53
N GLY A 25 8.47 -12.78 2.74
CA GLY A 25 8.01 -14.16 2.62
C GLY A 25 6.71 -14.42 3.38
N SER A 26 6.36 -15.69 3.51
CA SER A 26 5.10 -16.14 4.10
C SER A 26 5.22 -16.60 5.55
N HIS A 27 6.45 -16.80 6.04
CA HIS A 27 6.77 -17.57 7.25
C HIS A 27 6.23 -19.01 7.27
N ASP A 28 5.56 -19.46 6.21
CA ASP A 28 5.12 -20.83 6.03
C ASP A 28 6.26 -21.60 5.36
N PRO A 29 6.87 -22.60 6.05
CA PRO A 29 7.95 -23.39 5.49
C PRO A 29 7.54 -24.24 4.27
N ASN A 30 6.25 -24.28 3.92
CA ASN A 30 5.73 -24.97 2.73
C ASN A 30 5.34 -24.02 1.60
N ASP A 31 5.52 -22.70 1.75
CA ASP A 31 5.27 -21.74 0.68
C ASP A 31 6.54 -21.58 -0.16
N ASP A 32 6.70 -22.48 -1.13
CA ASP A 32 7.82 -22.47 -2.10
C ASP A 32 7.86 -21.19 -2.97
N CYS A 33 6.80 -20.37 -2.95
CA CYS A 33 6.70 -19.10 -3.66
C CYS A 33 7.14 -17.89 -2.83
N ALA A 34 7.42 -18.07 -1.54
CA ALA A 34 7.87 -17.00 -0.66
C ALA A 34 9.35 -16.64 -0.94
N PHE A 35 9.58 -15.46 -1.51
CA PHE A 35 10.92 -14.89 -1.56
C PHE A 35 11.32 -14.40 -0.15
N GLU A 36 12.27 -15.10 0.47
CA GLU A 36 12.86 -14.71 1.77
C GLU A 36 14.00 -13.68 1.64
N ASP A 37 14.42 -13.36 0.40
CA ASP A 37 15.51 -12.41 0.17
C ASP A 37 15.15 -11.01 0.71
N PRO A 38 16.08 -10.32 1.40
CA PRO A 38 15.84 -8.97 1.88
C PRO A 38 15.46 -8.01 0.75
N LEU A 39 14.57 -7.06 1.04
CA LEU A 39 14.24 -5.98 0.10
C LEU A 39 15.50 -5.21 -0.29
N THR A 40 15.65 -4.92 -1.57
CA THR A 40 16.75 -4.13 -2.13
C THR A 40 16.24 -2.99 -3.00
N ILE A 41 17.11 -2.03 -3.30
CA ILE A 41 16.83 -0.91 -4.21
C ILE A 41 16.36 -1.40 -5.60
N LYS A 42 16.81 -2.58 -6.05
CA LYS A 42 16.49 -3.12 -7.37
C LYS A 42 15.04 -3.60 -7.49
N ASP A 43 14.39 -3.88 -6.36
CA ASP A 43 13.01 -4.39 -6.33
C ASP A 43 11.98 -3.28 -6.57
N PHE A 44 12.37 -2.02 -6.44
CA PHE A 44 11.51 -0.84 -6.63
C PHE A 44 11.13 -0.66 -8.09
N PHE A 45 9.86 -0.94 -8.38
CA PHE A 45 9.29 -0.78 -9.71
C PHE A 45 8.69 0.63 -9.90
N GLU A 46 9.20 1.35 -10.89
CA GLU A 46 8.69 2.68 -11.25
C GLU A 46 7.50 2.56 -12.21
N CYS A 47 6.33 3.02 -11.77
CA CYS A 47 5.19 3.27 -12.62
C CYS A 47 5.36 4.65 -13.30
N LYS A 48 5.10 4.71 -14.60
CA LYS A 48 5.21 5.95 -15.42
C LYS A 48 3.92 6.75 -15.48
N SER A 49 2.81 6.19 -15.01
CA SER A 49 1.51 6.84 -14.94
C SER A 49 0.72 6.35 -13.73
N ILE A 50 -0.28 7.14 -13.30
CA ILE A 50 -1.22 6.74 -12.25
C ILE A 50 -2.01 5.49 -12.69
N LYS A 51 -2.34 5.38 -13.97
CA LYS A 51 -2.99 4.20 -14.54
C LYS A 51 -2.13 2.94 -14.44
N GLU A 52 -0.84 3.03 -14.72
CA GLU A 52 0.08 1.90 -14.56
C GLU A 52 0.19 1.51 -13.09
N LEU A 53 0.29 2.50 -12.20
CA LEU A 53 0.29 2.25 -10.76
C LEU A 53 -0.99 1.55 -10.31
N HIS A 54 -2.17 2.04 -10.69
CA HIS A 54 -3.45 1.40 -10.40
C HIS A 54 -3.49 -0.04 -10.93
N SER A 55 -3.09 -0.24 -12.19
CA SER A 55 -3.01 -1.56 -12.81
C SER A 55 -2.08 -2.50 -12.04
N GLN A 56 -0.94 -2.01 -11.54
CA GLN A 56 -0.05 -2.81 -10.69
C GLN A 56 -0.65 -3.07 -9.31
N LEU A 57 -1.43 -2.17 -8.72
CA LEU A 57 -1.99 -2.46 -7.40
C LEU A 57 -3.13 -3.49 -7.47
N ILE A 58 -3.93 -3.52 -8.55
CA ILE A 58 -5.12 -4.37 -8.66
C ILE A 58 -4.88 -5.79 -9.19
N LYS A 59 -3.70 -6.15 -9.75
CA LYS A 59 -3.52 -7.55 -10.24
C LYS A 59 -3.51 -8.57 -9.11
N GLY A 60 -3.25 -8.14 -7.87
CA GLY A 60 -3.20 -8.99 -6.68
C GLY A 60 -2.05 -9.99 -6.71
N ASN A 61 -2.09 -10.92 -5.73
CA ASN A 61 -1.07 -11.96 -5.54
C ASN A 61 0.35 -11.41 -5.39
N TRP A 62 0.48 -10.33 -4.61
CA TRP A 62 1.76 -9.67 -4.39
C TRP A 62 2.55 -10.33 -3.27
N LEU A 63 3.86 -10.41 -3.48
CA LEU A 63 4.79 -10.81 -2.45
C LEU A 63 4.78 -9.78 -1.32
N LEU A 64 4.97 -10.25 -0.08
CA LEU A 64 5.23 -9.36 1.05
C LEU A 64 6.45 -8.47 0.75
N GLY A 65 6.29 -7.17 1.00
CA GLY A 65 7.31 -6.16 0.75
C GLY A 65 7.49 -5.75 -0.71
N GLN A 66 6.63 -6.22 -1.64
CA GLN A 66 6.70 -5.81 -3.05
C GLN A 66 6.45 -4.29 -3.19
N PRO A 67 7.42 -3.52 -3.72
CA PRO A 67 7.29 -2.08 -3.84
C PRO A 67 6.92 -1.62 -5.26
N PHE A 68 6.00 -0.66 -5.35
CA PHE A 68 5.67 0.11 -6.54
C PHE A 68 5.75 1.59 -6.22
N TYR A 69 6.13 2.45 -7.18
CA TYR A 69 6.10 3.90 -6.94
C TYR A 69 5.80 4.70 -8.18
N PHE A 70 5.23 5.87 -7.97
CA PHE A 70 4.99 6.91 -8.96
C PHE A 70 5.46 8.25 -8.41
N LYS A 71 6.37 8.93 -9.11
CA LYS A 71 7.02 10.16 -8.61
C LYS A 71 7.65 9.93 -7.23
N ASN A 72 7.21 10.66 -6.22
CA ASN A 72 7.66 10.57 -4.83
C ASN A 72 6.66 9.84 -3.92
N LEU A 73 5.72 9.08 -4.50
CA LEU A 73 4.73 8.29 -3.78
C LEU A 73 5.02 6.79 -3.98
N CYS A 74 5.28 6.09 -2.89
CA CYS A 74 5.64 4.67 -2.85
C CYS A 74 4.59 3.85 -2.11
N PHE A 75 4.38 2.63 -2.61
CA PHE A 75 3.47 1.62 -2.10
C PHE A 75 4.27 0.36 -1.83
N ILE A 76 4.18 -0.20 -0.63
CA ILE A 76 4.87 -1.44 -0.27
C ILE A 76 3.87 -2.40 0.33
N ASN A 77 3.67 -3.56 -0.30
CA ASN A 77 2.71 -4.55 0.18
C ASN A 77 3.09 -5.04 1.60
N GLN A 78 2.13 -5.05 2.51
CA GLN A 78 2.30 -5.41 3.92
C GLN A 78 1.73 -6.79 4.27
N ILE A 79 0.98 -7.42 3.36
CA ILE A 79 0.33 -8.70 3.59
C ILE A 79 0.72 -9.67 2.47
N ASN A 80 1.29 -10.83 2.82
CA ASN A 80 1.65 -11.84 1.82
C ASN A 80 0.42 -12.30 1.04
N ALA A 81 0.51 -12.33 -0.30
CA ALA A 81 -0.58 -12.58 -1.23
C ALA A 81 -1.80 -11.63 -1.11
N GLY A 82 -1.69 -10.59 -0.28
CA GLY A 82 -2.72 -9.58 -0.07
C GLY A 82 -2.58 -8.37 -0.98
N ASP A 83 -3.41 -7.38 -0.70
CA ASP A 83 -3.54 -6.14 -1.46
C ASP A 83 -3.51 -4.90 -0.56
N GLU A 84 -2.93 -5.02 0.64
CA GLU A 84 -2.78 -3.94 1.61
C GLU A 84 -1.37 -3.35 1.54
N PHE A 85 -1.28 -2.08 1.15
CA PHE A 85 -0.02 -1.40 0.86
C PHE A 85 0.23 -0.27 1.85
N LEU A 86 1.43 -0.27 2.44
CA LEU A 86 1.98 0.90 3.13
C LEU A 86 2.19 2.01 2.11
N VAL A 87 1.68 3.21 2.39
CA VAL A 87 1.85 4.38 1.54
C VAL A 87 2.86 5.34 2.15
N ILE A 88 3.85 5.72 1.34
CA ILE A 88 4.94 6.62 1.73
C ILE A 88 5.03 7.76 0.71
N ARG A 89 4.93 9.02 1.16
CA ARG A 89 5.20 10.21 0.33
C ARG A 89 6.47 10.88 0.82
N ASP A 90 7.46 11.02 -0.06
CA ASP A 90 8.82 11.43 0.28
C ASP A 90 9.43 10.51 1.35
N ASP A 91 9.51 10.95 2.61
CA ASP A 91 9.99 10.19 3.76
C ASP A 91 8.90 9.99 4.84
N ILE A 92 7.63 10.23 4.48
CA ILE A 92 6.48 10.17 5.39
C ILE A 92 5.64 8.94 5.06
N GLU A 93 5.72 7.92 5.90
CA GLU A 93 4.66 6.90 5.98
C GLU A 93 3.43 7.51 6.67
N PHE A 94 2.24 7.36 6.09
CA PHE A 94 1.04 8.01 6.64
C PHE A 94 -0.19 7.10 6.70
N GLU A 95 -0.41 6.21 5.75
CA GLU A 95 -1.54 5.28 5.79
C GLU A 95 -1.24 3.93 5.12
N SER A 96 -2.17 3.00 5.28
CA SER A 96 -2.23 1.74 4.52
C SER A 96 -3.49 1.74 3.68
N ILE A 97 -3.39 1.36 2.40
CA ILE A 97 -4.52 1.27 1.48
C ILE A 97 -4.71 -0.14 0.94
N THR A 98 -5.97 -0.51 0.73
CA THR A 98 -6.37 -1.75 0.05
C THR A 98 -6.73 -1.42 -1.40
N SER A 99 -6.04 -2.02 -2.37
CA SER A 99 -6.17 -1.63 -3.78
C SER A 99 -7.53 -1.95 -4.38
N GLU A 100 -8.20 -3.01 -3.91
CA GLU A 100 -9.54 -3.42 -4.35
C GLU A 100 -10.64 -2.38 -4.06
N CYS A 101 -10.37 -1.39 -3.20
CA CYS A 101 -11.35 -0.38 -2.81
C CYS A 101 -11.53 0.78 -3.82
N PHE A 102 -10.69 0.85 -4.85
CA PHE A 102 -10.68 1.98 -5.78
C PHE A 102 -11.03 1.60 -7.22
N SER A 103 -12.05 2.26 -7.77
CA SER A 103 -12.13 2.42 -9.23
C SER A 103 -10.94 3.25 -9.71
N GLU A 104 -10.55 3.09 -10.98
CA GLU A 104 -9.41 3.82 -11.58
C GLU A 104 -9.52 5.34 -11.34
N GLN A 105 -10.69 5.94 -11.59
CA GLN A 105 -10.93 7.37 -11.34
C GLN A 105 -10.74 7.76 -9.87
N LYS A 106 -11.29 6.98 -8.93
CA LYS A 106 -11.17 7.29 -7.49
C LYS A 106 -9.72 7.17 -7.01
N PHE A 107 -8.98 6.21 -7.56
CA PHE A 107 -7.57 6.06 -7.28
C PHE A 107 -6.80 7.28 -7.80
N GLU A 108 -7.10 7.73 -9.02
CA GLU A 108 -6.48 8.89 -9.62
C GLU A 108 -6.74 10.17 -8.83
N ASP A 109 -8.00 10.40 -8.43
CA ASP A 109 -8.37 11.55 -7.61
C ASP A 109 -7.63 11.53 -6.27
N TRP A 110 -7.54 10.35 -5.62
CA TRP A 110 -6.81 10.20 -4.35
C TRP A 110 -5.31 10.42 -4.52
N VAL A 111 -4.66 9.84 -5.55
CA VAL A 111 -3.23 10.07 -5.82
C VAL A 111 -2.97 11.56 -6.04
N ASN A 112 -3.83 12.25 -6.79
CA ASN A 112 -3.70 13.68 -7.01
C ASN A 112 -3.87 14.49 -5.70
N CYS A 113 -4.78 14.09 -4.81
CA CYS A 113 -4.90 14.71 -3.49
C CYS A 113 -3.61 14.54 -2.67
N VAL A 114 -3.08 13.32 -2.60
CA VAL A 114 -1.84 13.00 -1.85
C VAL A 114 -0.63 13.76 -2.41
N LEU A 115 -0.50 13.84 -3.74
CA LEU A 115 0.61 14.55 -4.38
C LEU A 115 0.59 16.06 -4.15
N ASN A 116 -0.59 16.65 -3.92
CA ASN A 116 -0.75 18.08 -3.66
C ASN A 116 -0.81 18.42 -2.17
N ALA A 117 -0.92 17.42 -1.29
CA ALA A 117 -1.04 17.62 0.15
C ALA A 117 0.27 18.10 0.78
N SER A 118 0.16 19.00 1.76
CA SER A 118 1.27 19.32 2.66
C SER A 118 1.62 18.13 3.56
N GLU A 119 2.82 18.15 4.14
CA GLU A 119 3.24 17.11 5.08
C GLU A 119 2.33 17.03 6.32
N GLU A 120 1.86 18.19 6.81
CA GLU A 120 0.94 18.26 7.95
C GLU A 120 -0.40 17.60 7.62
N GLN A 121 -0.92 17.83 6.41
CA GLN A 121 -2.14 17.17 5.95
C GLN A 121 -1.96 15.66 5.84
N LEU A 122 -0.84 15.18 5.31
CA LEU A 122 -0.54 13.74 5.27
C LEU A 122 -0.51 13.13 6.67
N ARG A 123 0.21 13.75 7.62
CA ARG A 123 0.30 13.26 9.00
C ARG A 123 -1.04 13.25 9.74
N ARG A 124 -1.96 14.15 9.37
CA ARG A 124 -3.31 14.22 9.95
C ARG A 124 -4.36 13.41 9.19
N LEU A 125 -4.01 12.85 8.03
CA LEU A 125 -4.94 12.24 7.09
C LEU A 125 -6.00 13.21 6.54
N GLU A 126 -5.66 14.50 6.43
CA GLU A 126 -6.53 15.61 6.03
C GLU A 126 -6.21 16.11 4.61
N TYR A 127 -6.00 15.20 3.67
CA TYR A 127 -5.69 15.50 2.27
C TYR A 127 -6.84 15.20 1.30
N THR A 128 -7.89 14.53 1.75
CA THR A 128 -9.07 14.23 0.92
C THR A 128 -10.22 15.18 1.23
N THR A 129 -11.16 15.31 0.29
CA THR A 129 -12.36 16.12 0.48
C THR A 129 -13.37 15.41 1.40
N GLU A 130 -14.28 16.16 2.02
CA GLU A 130 -15.35 15.60 2.87
C GLU A 130 -16.17 14.50 2.18
N GLU A 131 -16.34 14.59 0.85
CA GLU A 131 -17.04 13.59 0.05
C GLU A 131 -16.29 12.26 -0.05
N TYR A 132 -14.96 12.30 -0.10
CA TYR A 132 -14.13 11.11 -0.09
C TYR A 132 -14.11 10.44 1.30
N GLU A 133 -13.91 11.24 2.36
CA GLU A 133 -14.00 10.80 3.77
C GLU A 133 -15.30 10.06 4.07
N LYS A 134 -16.43 10.57 3.56
CA LYS A 134 -17.76 9.98 3.77
C LYS A 134 -17.87 8.60 3.12
N ASN A 135 -17.36 8.44 1.91
CA ASN A 135 -17.37 7.18 1.17
C ASN A 135 -16.40 6.14 1.75
N TRP A 136 -15.21 6.57 2.17
CA TRP A 136 -14.23 5.72 2.84
C TRP A 136 -14.74 5.15 4.16
N ARG A 137 -15.36 5.99 5.01
CA ARG A 137 -15.94 5.55 6.29
C ARG A 137 -17.08 4.55 6.12
N ILE A 138 -17.85 4.66 5.04
CA ILE A 138 -18.89 3.68 4.70
C ILE A 138 -18.23 2.36 4.31
N ASN A 139 -17.24 2.36 3.41
CA ASN A 139 -16.54 1.14 2.98
C ASN A 139 -15.81 0.43 4.12
N LYS A 140 -15.15 1.16 5.03
CA LYS A 140 -14.47 0.57 6.21
C LYS A 140 -15.45 -0.10 7.17
N ARG A 141 -16.68 0.43 7.31
CA ARG A 141 -17.75 -0.20 8.10
C ARG A 141 -18.30 -1.46 7.41
N VAL A 142 -18.50 -1.40 6.09
CA VAL A 142 -18.98 -2.54 5.29
C VAL A 142 -17.95 -3.67 5.30
N LEU A 143 -16.66 -3.37 5.13
CA LEU A 143 -15.59 -4.36 5.20
C LEU A 143 -15.52 -5.01 6.57
N ARG A 144 -15.51 -4.23 7.67
CA ARG A 144 -15.54 -4.79 9.04
C ARG A 144 -16.76 -5.69 9.29
N ALA A 145 -17.94 -5.31 8.77
CA ALA A 145 -19.14 -6.13 8.88
C ALA A 145 -19.03 -7.43 8.07
N ALA A 146 -18.52 -7.36 6.84
CA ALA A 146 -18.32 -8.53 5.98
C ALA A 146 -17.26 -9.50 6.53
N THR A 147 -16.15 -9.01 7.09
CA THR A 147 -15.14 -9.85 7.76
C THR A 147 -15.73 -10.52 9.00
N SER A 148 -16.56 -9.79 9.77
CA SER A 148 -17.22 -10.32 10.96
C SER A 148 -18.23 -11.42 10.64
N GLU A 149 -19.03 -11.26 9.58
CA GLU A 149 -19.97 -12.31 9.12
C GLU A 149 -19.26 -13.55 8.58
N LYS A 150 -18.15 -13.38 7.86
CA LYS A 150 -17.33 -14.51 7.38
C LYS A 150 -16.75 -15.31 8.55
N ILE A 151 -16.20 -14.63 9.56
CA ILE A 151 -15.67 -15.26 10.77
C ILE A 151 -16.79 -15.97 11.55
N TYR A 152 -17.96 -15.35 11.67
CA TYR A 152 -19.10 -15.94 12.38
C TYR A 152 -19.61 -17.23 11.72
N LYS A 153 -19.62 -17.31 10.38
CA LYS A 153 -20.00 -18.52 9.64
C LYS A 153 -18.96 -19.65 9.73
N ILE A 154 -17.69 -19.31 9.91
CA ILE A 154 -16.61 -20.29 10.09
C ILE A 154 -16.65 -20.89 11.51
N LEU A 155 -17.00 -20.09 12.52
CA LEU A 155 -17.03 -20.54 13.92
C LEU A 155 -18.31 -21.32 14.30
N ASN A 156 -19.34 -21.30 13.45
CA ASN A 156 -20.65 -21.94 13.70
C ASN A 156 -21.00 -23.04 12.69
N ASN A 157 -20.04 -23.52 11.91
CA ASN A 157 -20.10 -24.76 11.12
C ASN A 157 -19.05 -25.74 11.66
#